data_AF-A0A9P7VPR3-F1
#
_entry.id   AF-A0A9P7VPR3-F1
#
_cell.length_a   1.000
_cell.length_b   1.000
_cell.length_c   1.000
_cell.angle_alpha   90.00
_cell.angle_beta   90.00
_cell.angle_gamma   90.00
#
_symmetry.space_group_name_H-M   'P 1'
#
loop_
_entity.id
_entity.type
_entity.pdbx_description
1 polymer ?
#
loop_
_entity_poly.entity_id
_entity_poly.type
_entity_poly.pdbx_seq_one_letter_code
_entity_poly.pdbx_strand_id
1 'polypeptide(L)'
;MEYQWCIETGHGYIGEYYSQFVPSKNIDCPCGELFQTREHILRECPLYEEQRGILRNVSRTIYLPDILGTKEGITALSEFMENTGAFTRTGQPQNEKLAPEPEEEGGEWWEEEEGDTEDEHG
;
A
#
# COMPACT_ATOMS: atom_id res chain seq x y z
N MET A 1 -6.65 7.12 1.55
CA MET A 1 -5.36 7.75 1.17
C MET A 1 -4.26 7.33 2.16
N GLU A 2 -4.05 6.03 2.39
CA GLU A 2 -3.05 5.54 3.37
C GLU A 2 -1.71 5.12 2.74
N TYR A 3 -1.65 5.04 1.40
CA TYR A 3 -0.50 4.45 0.69
C TYR A 3 0.67 5.40 0.44
N GLN A 4 0.43 6.72 0.52
CA GLN A 4 1.43 7.76 0.27
C GLN A 4 2.60 7.69 1.26
N TRP A 5 2.30 7.46 2.55
CA TRP A 5 3.29 7.59 3.61
C TRP A 5 4.28 6.42 3.65
N CYS A 6 3.82 5.18 3.40
CA CYS A 6 4.67 3.98 3.43
C CYS A 6 5.79 4.04 2.39
N ILE A 7 5.49 4.66 1.25
CA ILE A 7 6.43 4.77 0.16
C ILE A 7 7.43 5.90 0.44
N GLU A 8 7.03 7.13 0.73
CA GLU A 8 8.00 8.22 0.94
C GLU A 8 8.93 8.02 2.16
N THR A 9 8.48 7.33 3.21
CA THR A 9 9.25 7.15 4.45
C THR A 9 9.98 5.81 4.56
N GLY A 10 9.87 4.93 3.55
CA GLY A 10 10.54 3.63 3.56
C GLY A 10 9.86 2.53 4.40
N HIS A 11 8.58 2.69 4.76
CA HIS A 11 7.78 1.70 5.48
C HIS A 11 7.02 0.71 4.57
N GLY A 12 7.44 0.56 3.31
CA GLY A 12 6.92 -0.50 2.44
C GLY A 12 7.36 -1.87 2.97
N TYR A 13 6.50 -2.90 2.94
CA TYR A 13 6.87 -4.26 3.35
C TYR A 13 7.79 -4.92 2.33
N ILE A 14 9.05 -4.49 2.29
CA ILE A 14 10.08 -4.92 1.33
C ILE A 14 11.40 -5.21 2.04
N GLY A 15 12.33 -5.85 1.34
CA GLY A 15 13.66 -6.20 1.85
C GLY A 15 14.40 -5.03 2.51
N GLU A 16 14.34 -3.83 1.92
CA GLU A 16 14.91 -2.61 2.54
C GLU A 16 14.35 -2.31 3.93
N TYR A 17 13.04 -2.48 4.14
CA TYR A 17 12.40 -2.30 5.44
C TYR A 17 12.78 -3.40 6.42
N TYR A 18 12.71 -4.67 6.00
CA TYR A 18 13.05 -5.79 6.88
C TYR A 18 14.52 -5.78 7.30
N SER A 19 15.44 -5.40 6.43
CA SER A 19 16.86 -5.28 6.78
C SER A 19 17.14 -4.31 7.93
N GLN A 20 16.31 -3.27 8.07
CA GLN A 20 16.48 -2.22 9.08
C GLN A 20 15.69 -2.50 10.36
N PHE A 21 14.47 -3.03 10.22
CA PHE A 21 13.52 -3.11 11.34
C PHE A 21 13.18 -4.54 11.77
N VAL A 22 13.40 -5.55 10.92
CA VAL A 22 13.13 -6.96 11.21
C VAL A 22 14.22 -7.87 10.61
N PRO A 23 15.47 -7.84 11.11
CA PRO A 23 16.63 -8.49 10.46
C PRO A 23 16.52 -10.02 10.33
N SER A 24 15.57 -10.65 11.04
CA SER A 24 15.28 -12.07 10.96
C SER A 24 14.42 -12.47 9.76
N LYS A 25 13.81 -11.51 9.05
CA LYS A 25 13.01 -11.79 7.86
C LYS A 25 13.88 -11.89 6.62
N ASN A 26 13.47 -12.79 5.71
CA ASN A 26 14.06 -12.89 4.39
C ASN A 26 13.82 -11.58 3.61
N ILE A 27 14.89 -11.08 2.98
CA ILE A 27 14.94 -9.81 2.23
C ILE A 27 14.99 -10.03 0.71
N ASP A 28 15.04 -11.29 0.30
CA ASP A 28 15.10 -11.70 -1.10
C ASP A 28 13.73 -11.45 -1.75
N CYS A 29 13.77 -11.07 -3.02
CA CYS A 29 12.58 -10.97 -3.82
C CYS A 29 12.21 -12.37 -4.36
N PRO A 30 10.92 -12.74 -4.42
CA PRO A 30 10.49 -14.00 -5.04
C PRO A 30 10.90 -14.16 -6.51
N CYS A 31 11.32 -13.07 -7.17
CA CYS A 31 11.87 -13.10 -8.53
C CYS A 31 13.29 -13.69 -8.61
N GLY A 32 13.94 -13.92 -7.48
CA GLY A 32 15.31 -14.42 -7.37
C GLY A 32 16.36 -13.35 -7.03
N GLU A 33 15.98 -12.08 -6.93
CA GLU A 33 16.89 -11.00 -6.49
C GLU A 33 17.18 -11.12 -5.00
N LEU A 34 18.44 -10.95 -4.59
CA LEU A 34 18.88 -11.14 -3.20
C LEU A 34 18.47 -9.99 -2.28
N PHE A 35 18.07 -8.85 -2.85
CA PHE A 35 17.66 -7.70 -2.05
C PHE A 35 16.53 -6.93 -2.71
N GLN A 36 15.37 -6.97 -2.08
CA GLN A 36 14.19 -6.31 -2.59
C GLN A 36 14.20 -4.82 -2.22
N THR A 37 14.65 -3.99 -3.15
CA THR A 37 14.61 -2.53 -3.06
C THR A 37 13.38 -1.95 -3.74
N ARG A 38 13.04 -0.70 -3.42
CA ARG A 38 12.00 0.05 -4.15
C ARG A 38 12.32 0.18 -5.63
N GLU A 39 13.59 0.45 -5.94
CA GLU A 39 14.05 0.61 -7.30
C GLU A 39 13.88 -0.70 -8.08
N HIS A 40 14.28 -1.81 -7.48
CA HIS A 40 14.08 -3.14 -8.03
C HIS A 40 12.60 -3.38 -8.34
N ILE A 41 11.70 -3.23 -7.35
CA ILE A 41 10.26 -3.49 -7.54
C ILE A 41 9.67 -2.63 -8.66
N LEU A 42 9.98 -1.33 -8.70
CA LEU A 42 9.34 -0.40 -9.62
C LEU A 42 9.93 -0.43 -11.03
N ARG A 43 11.24 -0.68 -11.17
CA ARG A 43 11.97 -0.51 -12.44
C ARG A 43 12.44 -1.80 -13.08
N GLU A 44 12.67 -2.87 -12.30
CA GLU A 44 13.46 -4.02 -12.76
C GLU A 44 12.74 -5.35 -12.58
N CYS A 45 12.01 -5.54 -11.48
CA CYS A 45 11.46 -6.81 -11.04
C CYS A 45 10.57 -7.47 -12.11
N PRO A 46 10.96 -8.63 -12.66
CA PRO A 46 10.22 -9.26 -13.76
C PRO A 46 8.81 -9.70 -13.37
N LEU A 47 8.54 -9.91 -12.07
CA LEU A 47 7.20 -10.26 -11.57
C LEU A 47 6.16 -9.19 -11.86
N TYR A 48 6.58 -7.93 -12.04
CA TYR A 48 5.67 -6.80 -12.20
C TYR A 48 5.75 -6.18 -13.60
N GLU A 49 6.41 -6.84 -14.56
CA GLU A 49 6.67 -6.29 -15.90
C GLU A 49 5.36 -5.98 -16.66
N GLU A 50 4.34 -6.83 -16.53
CA GLU A 50 3.04 -6.65 -17.18
C GLU A 50 2.32 -5.39 -16.67
N GLN A 51 2.28 -5.20 -15.35
CA GLN A 51 1.61 -4.08 -14.70
C GLN A 51 2.45 -2.80 -14.73
N ARG A 52 3.75 -2.88 -15.06
CA ARG A 52 4.66 -1.73 -15.14
C ARG A 52 4.26 -0.71 -16.21
N GLY A 53 3.41 -1.09 -17.15
CA GLY A 53 2.79 -0.17 -18.12
C GLY A 53 2.14 1.05 -17.45
N ILE A 54 1.52 0.86 -16.29
CA ILE A 54 0.86 1.92 -15.51
C ILE A 54 1.87 3.02 -15.15
N LEU A 55 3.05 2.66 -14.65
CA LEU A 55 4.11 3.60 -14.31
C LEU A 55 4.75 4.23 -15.56
N ARG A 56 4.92 3.44 -16.63
CA ARG A 56 5.50 3.92 -17.91
C ARG A 56 4.65 4.97 -18.60
N ASN A 57 3.34 4.99 -18.35
CA ASN A 57 2.44 6.03 -18.85
C ASN A 57 2.75 7.40 -18.25
N VAL A 58 3.23 7.45 -17.00
CA VAL A 58 3.66 8.69 -16.34
C VAL A 58 5.11 9.03 -16.70
N SER A 59 6.02 8.07 -16.55
CA SER A 59 7.44 8.26 -16.84
C SER A 59 7.98 7.04 -17.57
N ARG A 60 8.31 7.18 -18.86
CA ARG A 60 8.75 6.06 -19.72
C ARG A 60 9.96 5.31 -19.15
N THR A 61 10.86 6.04 -18.49
CA THR A 61 12.06 5.49 -17.83
C THR A 61 11.84 5.18 -16.35
N ILE A 62 10.62 5.44 -15.83
CA ILE A 62 10.22 5.26 -14.43
C ILE A 62 11.18 6.03 -13.52
N TYR A 63 11.32 7.32 -13.79
CA TYR A 63 12.13 8.20 -12.97
C TYR A 63 11.41 8.42 -11.64
N LEU A 64 12.01 7.93 -10.55
CA LEU A 64 11.40 7.92 -9.21
C LEU A 64 10.86 9.30 -8.77
N PRO A 65 11.55 10.44 -9.00
CA PRO A 65 11.00 11.74 -8.68
C PRO A 65 9.71 12.10 -9.45
N ASP A 66 9.53 11.62 -10.69
CA ASP A 66 8.27 11.82 -11.41
C ASP A 66 7.16 10.97 -10.79
N ILE A 67 7.47 9.72 -10.44
CA ILE A 67 6.51 8.76 -9.87
C ILE A 67 6.11 9.16 -8.45
N LEU A 68 7.04 9.68 -7.64
CA LEU A 68 6.80 9.98 -6.23
C LEU A 68 6.50 11.45 -5.96
N GLY A 69 6.95 12.35 -6.83
CA GLY A 69 6.87 13.79 -6.64
C GLY A 69 5.72 14.48 -7.39
N THR A 70 4.95 13.74 -8.19
CA THR A 70 3.82 14.29 -8.95
C THR A 70 2.51 13.61 -8.57
N LYS A 71 1.40 14.32 -8.72
CA LYS A 71 0.07 13.78 -8.41
C LYS A 71 -0.26 12.61 -9.33
N GLU A 72 0.06 12.75 -10.62
CA GLU A 72 -0.12 11.73 -11.65
C GLU A 72 0.71 10.48 -11.33
N GLY A 73 1.97 10.67 -10.93
CA GLY A 73 2.86 9.59 -10.49
C GLY A 73 2.32 8.85 -9.27
N ILE A 74 1.84 9.58 -8.27
CA ILE A 74 1.24 9.01 -7.06
C ILE A 74 -0.01 8.19 -7.38
N THR A 75 -0.87 8.70 -8.28
CA THR A 75 -2.06 7.98 -8.72
C THR A 75 -1.68 6.69 -9.46
N ALA A 76 -0.75 6.77 -10.42
CA ALA A 76 -0.26 5.59 -11.13
C ALA A 76 0.42 4.58 -10.21
N LEU A 77 1.17 5.05 -9.20
CA LEU A 77 1.78 4.17 -8.21
C LEU A 77 0.73 3.46 -7.34
N SER A 78 -0.33 4.16 -6.94
CA SER A 78 -1.42 3.58 -6.17
C SER A 78 -2.11 2.46 -6.97
N GLU A 79 -2.45 2.72 -8.24
CA GLU A 79 -3.04 1.73 -9.15
C GLU A 79 -2.10 0.53 -9.38
N PHE A 80 -0.80 0.78 -9.54
CA PHE A 80 0.20 -0.28 -9.63
C PHE A 80 0.21 -1.16 -8.37
N MET A 81 0.17 -0.57 -7.18
CA MET A 81 0.16 -1.30 -5.91
C MET A 81 -1.12 -2.12 -5.72
N GLU A 82 -2.28 -1.57 -6.11
CA GLU A 82 -3.56 -2.27 -6.06
C GLU A 82 -3.58 -3.51 -6.96
N ASN A 83 -3.00 -3.39 -8.16
CA ASN A 83 -2.97 -4.45 -9.16
C ASN A 83 -1.90 -5.52 -8.91
N THR A 84 -0.83 -5.19 -8.19
CA THR A 84 0.31 -6.10 -7.99
C THR A 84 0.43 -6.62 -6.56
N GLY A 85 -0.18 -5.93 -5.59
CA GLY A 85 0.08 -6.19 -4.17
C GLY A 85 1.48 -5.82 -3.70
N ALA A 86 2.29 -5.17 -4.54
CA ALA A 86 3.63 -4.74 -4.17
C ALA A 86 3.61 -3.84 -2.93
N PHE A 87 4.63 -3.95 -2.07
CA PHE A 87 4.75 -3.24 -0.79
C PHE A 87 3.67 -3.54 0.26
N THR A 88 2.75 -4.48 0.01
CA THR A 88 1.77 -4.95 1.00
C THR A 88 2.29 -6.12 1.82
N ARG A 89 1.69 -6.37 3.00
CA ARG A 89 2.08 -7.47 3.88
C ARG A 89 1.95 -8.87 3.23
N THR A 90 0.99 -9.04 2.33
CA THR A 90 0.69 -10.34 1.69
C THR A 90 1.32 -10.50 0.32
N GLY A 91 1.70 -9.39 -0.34
CA GLY A 91 2.21 -9.43 -1.72
C GLY A 91 1.15 -9.81 -2.75
N GLN A 92 -0.14 -9.72 -2.41
CA GLN A 92 -1.27 -10.10 -3.28
C GLN A 92 -2.05 -8.87 -3.75
N PRO A 93 -2.55 -8.87 -5.00
CA PRO A 93 -3.43 -7.82 -5.51
C PRO A 93 -4.65 -7.60 -4.61
N GLN A 94 -5.08 -6.35 -4.45
CA GLN A 94 -6.29 -6.07 -3.65
C GLN A 94 -7.59 -6.40 -4.40
N ASN A 95 -7.55 -6.47 -5.73
CA ASN A 95 -8.72 -6.86 -6.54
C ASN A 95 -9.11 -8.34 -6.40
N GLU A 96 -8.23 -9.18 -5.84
CA GLU A 96 -8.49 -10.60 -5.55
C GLU A 96 -9.08 -10.82 -4.15
N LYS A 97 -9.06 -9.80 -3.28
CA LYS A 97 -9.86 -9.85 -2.05
C LYS A 97 -11.31 -9.67 -2.44
N LEU A 98 -11.97 -10.80 -2.74
CA LEU A 98 -13.41 -10.92 -2.50
C LEU A 98 -13.70 -10.26 -1.15
N ALA A 99 -14.68 -9.36 -1.14
CA ALA A 99 -15.14 -8.71 0.07
C ALA A 99 -15.22 -9.76 1.19
N PRO A 100 -14.69 -9.48 2.40
CA PRO A 100 -14.92 -10.38 3.51
C PRO A 100 -16.44 -10.59 3.57
N GLU A 101 -16.89 -11.84 3.44
CA GLU A 101 -18.26 -12.15 3.80
C GLU A 101 -18.45 -11.59 5.22
N PRO A 102 -19.49 -10.78 5.47
CA PRO A 102 -19.62 -10.12 6.76
C PRO A 102 -19.72 -11.20 7.83
N GLU A 103 -18.62 -11.37 8.55
CA GLU A 103 -18.59 -12.10 9.80
C GLU A 103 -19.41 -11.25 10.79
N GLU A 104 -20.63 -11.70 11.07
CA GLU A 104 -21.47 -11.12 12.12
C GLU A 104 -20.81 -11.33 13.48
N GLU A 105 -19.86 -10.44 13.83
CA GLU A 105 -19.42 -10.24 15.20
C GLU A 105 -19.91 -8.88 15.67
N GLY A 106 -20.98 -8.93 16.48
CA GLY A 106 -21.53 -7.80 17.18
C GLY A 106 -20.47 -7.13 18.06
N GLY A 107 -20.23 -5.86 17.78
CA GLY A 107 -19.48 -4.95 18.63
C GLY A 107 -20.28 -3.66 18.76
N GLU A 108 -20.62 -3.33 19.99
CA GLU A 108 -21.53 -2.27 20.41
C GLU A 108 -21.12 -0.90 19.83
N TRP A 109 -22.12 -0.20 19.29
CA TRP A 109 -22.02 1.17 18.82
C TRP A 109 -22.08 2.12 20.02
N TRP A 110 -21.11 3.03 20.12
CA TRP A 110 -21.11 4.10 21.11
C TRP A 110 -22.23 5.08 20.79
N GLU A 111 -23.30 5.10 21.60
CA GLU A 111 -24.22 6.24 21.61
C GLU A 111 -23.54 7.36 22.41
N GLU A 112 -23.05 8.37 21.68
CA GLU A 112 -22.80 9.69 22.25
C GLU A 112 -24.16 10.23 22.70
N GLU A 113 -24.43 10.22 24.01
CA GLU A 113 -25.59 10.93 24.53
C GLU A 113 -25.39 12.44 24.37
N GLU A 114 -26.05 12.98 23.34
CA GLU A 114 -26.34 14.40 23.21
C GLU A 114 -27.25 14.82 24.39
N GLY A 115 -26.63 15.31 25.45
CA GLY A 115 -27.32 16.07 26.48
C GLY A 115 -27.61 17.48 25.98
N ASP A 116 -28.81 17.72 25.48
CA ASP A 116 -29.38 19.07 25.43
C ASP A 116 -30.82 19.10 25.96
N THR A 117 -30.97 20.01 26.93
CA THR A 117 -32.11 20.69 27.55
C THR A 117 -33.56 20.20 27.38
N GLU A 118 -34.32 20.25 28.48
CA GLU A 118 -35.35 21.28 28.68
C GLU A 118 -35.97 21.22 30.10
N ASP A 119 -36.10 22.42 30.68
CA ASP A 119 -36.89 22.75 31.86
C ASP A 119 -38.38 22.40 31.68
N GLU A 120 -39.03 21.86 32.72
CA GLU A 120 -40.38 22.23 33.21
C GLU A 120 -40.93 21.16 34.18
N HIS A 121 -41.05 21.49 35.47
CA HIS A 121 -42.28 21.30 36.27
C HIS A 121 -42.06 21.60 37.77
N GLY A 122 -42.88 22.51 38.33
CA GLY A 122 -43.32 22.46 39.74
C GLY A 122 -43.01 23.68 40.59
#